data_AF-A0A836VIZ8-F1
#
_entry.id   AF-A0A836VIZ8-F1
#
_cell.length_a   1.000
_cell.length_b   1.000
_cell.length_c   1.000
_cell.angle_alpha   90.00
_cell.angle_beta   90.00
_cell.angle_gamma   90.00
#
_symmetry.space_group_name_H-M   'P 1'
#
loop_
_entity.id
_entity.type
_entity.pdbx_description
1 polymer ?
#
loop_
_entity_poly.entity_id
_entity_poly.type
_entity_poly.pdbx_seq_one_letter_code
_entity_poly.pdbx_strand_id
1 'polypeptide(L)'
;MVNFIDFINNLRFKFKKNAFYTLDLPPTALNHLVDLKTEKESLFIQSENRAIIIYENENRCIVLGSILTAKKRKFRQLFILSFSESSNQMLDNTNNVIEEEDVIQILIDWLKK
;
A
#
# COMPACT_ATOMS: atom_id res chain seq x y z
N MET A 1 -5.25 -1.43 -18.34
CA MET A 1 -4.74 -2.71 -17.84
C MET A 1 -4.41 -2.48 -16.38
N VAL A 2 -5.03 -3.16 -15.42
CA VAL A 2 -4.77 -2.92 -13.99
C VAL A 2 -3.39 -3.50 -13.68
N ASN A 3 -2.43 -2.61 -13.41
CA ASN A 3 -1.09 -2.96 -13.00
C ASN A 3 -0.73 -2.18 -11.73
N PHE A 4 0.39 -2.55 -11.11
CA PHE A 4 0.83 -1.92 -9.87
C PHE A 4 1.00 -0.39 -9.98
N ILE A 5 1.52 0.11 -11.12
CA ILE A 5 1.77 1.54 -11.33
C ILE A 5 0.44 2.31 -11.37
N ASP A 6 -0.53 1.80 -12.10
CA ASP A 6 -1.86 2.42 -12.20
C ASP A 6 -2.57 2.41 -10.84
N PHE A 7 -2.47 1.29 -10.11
CA PHE A 7 -3.01 1.18 -8.75
C PHE A 7 -2.38 2.18 -7.78
N ILE A 8 -1.04 2.29 -7.74
CA ILE A 8 -0.33 3.27 -6.91
C ILE A 8 -0.71 4.71 -7.28
N ASN A 9 -0.86 5.01 -8.57
CA ASN A 9 -1.27 6.35 -9.02
C ASN A 9 -2.70 6.69 -8.58
N ASN A 10 -3.63 5.74 -8.66
CA ASN A 10 -5.00 5.97 -8.16
C ASN A 10 -5.01 6.15 -6.63
N LEU A 11 -4.25 5.34 -5.89
CA LEU A 11 -4.06 5.51 -4.45
C LEU A 11 -3.56 6.93 -4.15
N ARG A 12 -2.48 7.39 -4.78
CA ARG A 12 -1.94 8.76 -4.59
C ARG A 12 -3.04 9.81 -4.78
N PHE A 13 -3.83 9.72 -5.84
CA PHE A 13 -4.92 10.65 -6.12
C PHE A 13 -6.01 10.61 -5.03
N LYS A 14 -6.53 9.43 -4.71
CA LYS A 14 -7.63 9.25 -3.73
C LYS A 14 -7.21 9.65 -2.32
N PHE A 15 -5.99 9.31 -1.90
CA PHE A 15 -5.48 9.65 -0.58
C PHE A 15 -5.19 11.15 -0.42
N LYS A 16 -4.61 11.80 -1.44
CA LYS A 16 -4.46 13.28 -1.45
C LYS A 16 -5.81 13.99 -1.40
N LYS A 17 -6.81 13.51 -2.15
CA LYS A 17 -8.18 14.06 -2.13
C LYS A 17 -8.83 13.96 -0.74
N ASN A 18 -8.49 12.93 0.04
CA ASN A 18 -8.95 12.74 1.42
C ASN A 18 -8.08 13.44 2.48
N ALA A 19 -7.17 14.34 2.07
CA ALA A 19 -6.26 15.09 2.95
C ALA A 19 -5.33 14.22 3.81
N PHE A 20 -5.01 13.00 3.35
CA PHE A 20 -3.98 12.17 3.99
C PHE A 20 -2.58 12.64 3.58
N TYR A 21 -1.63 12.51 4.50
CA TYR A 21 -0.22 12.72 4.16
C TYR A 21 0.25 11.57 3.26
N THR A 22 0.87 11.90 2.13
CA THR A 22 1.40 10.93 1.17
C THR A 22 2.85 11.28 0.85
N LEU A 23 3.72 10.28 0.82
CA LEU A 23 5.13 10.42 0.50
C LEU A 23 5.61 9.23 -0.33
N ASP A 24 6.28 9.53 -1.44
CA ASP A 24 6.96 8.51 -2.23
C ASP A 24 8.31 8.19 -1.56
N LEU A 25 8.54 6.90 -1.29
CA LEU A 25 9.74 6.40 -0.66
C LEU A 25 10.61 5.70 -1.72
N PRO A 26 11.86 6.17 -1.94
CA PRO A 26 12.80 5.43 -2.76
C PRO A 26 13.18 4.10 -2.09
N PRO A 27 13.61 3.09 -2.86
CA PRO A 27 14.05 1.79 -2.35
C PRO A 27 14.98 1.84 -1.13
N THR A 28 15.96 2.74 -1.16
CA THR A 28 16.94 2.92 -0.08
C THR A 28 16.27 3.38 1.21
N ALA A 29 15.33 4.33 1.14
CA ALA A 29 14.59 4.80 2.30
C ALA A 29 13.72 3.69 2.90
N LEU A 30 13.04 2.90 2.06
CA LEU A 30 12.24 1.78 2.52
C LEU A 30 13.10 0.76 3.29
N ASN A 31 14.25 0.39 2.72
CA ASN A 31 15.19 -0.53 3.35
C ASN A 31 15.68 0.01 4.71
N HIS A 32 16.02 1.29 4.80
CA HIS A 32 16.45 1.90 6.07
C HIS A 32 15.33 2.02 7.11
N LEU A 33 14.09 2.24 6.68
CA LEU A 33 12.96 2.49 7.59
C LEU A 33 12.34 1.20 8.13
N VAL A 34 12.28 0.15 7.32
CA VAL A 34 11.52 -1.07 7.62
C VAL A 34 12.23 -2.37 7.25
N ASP A 35 13.51 -2.32 6.83
CA ASP A 35 14.32 -3.48 6.44
C ASP A 35 13.69 -4.32 5.31
N LEU A 36 13.05 -3.62 4.36
CA LEU A 36 12.44 -4.21 3.17
C LEU A 36 13.19 -3.80 1.92
N LYS A 37 13.48 -4.78 1.07
CA LYS A 37 14.12 -4.57 -0.24
C LYS A 37 13.07 -4.57 -1.33
N THR A 38 13.10 -3.55 -2.17
CA THR A 38 12.31 -3.43 -3.40
C THR A 38 13.17 -2.75 -4.46
N GLU A 39 12.89 -2.98 -5.73
CA GLU A 39 13.56 -2.29 -6.83
C GLU A 39 12.82 -1.02 -7.27
N LYS A 40 11.59 -0.83 -6.77
CA LYS A 40 10.67 0.22 -7.22
C LYS A 40 10.32 1.18 -6.08
N GLU A 41 9.83 2.36 -6.44
CA GLU A 41 9.32 3.32 -5.45
C GLU A 41 8.14 2.73 -4.68
N SER A 42 8.04 3.10 -3.41
CA SER A 42 6.97 2.71 -2.50
C SER A 42 6.14 3.92 -2.10
N LEU A 43 4.89 3.71 -1.73
CA LEU A 43 4.00 4.76 -1.26
C LEU A 43 3.83 4.67 0.25
N PHE A 44 4.19 5.73 0.96
CA PHE A 44 3.86 5.92 2.37
C PHE A 44 2.64 6.83 2.51
N ILE A 45 1.71 6.43 3.38
CA ILE A 45 0.47 7.16 3.66
C ILE A 45 0.32 7.27 5.17
N GLN A 46 -0.01 8.44 5.70
CA GLN A 46 -0.23 8.63 7.13
C GLN A 46 -1.49 9.45 7.42
N SER A 47 -2.20 9.04 8.47
CA SER A 47 -3.25 9.81 9.15
C SER A 47 -3.03 9.70 10.64
N GLU A 48 -2.93 10.83 11.34
CA GLU A 48 -2.74 10.88 12.80
C GLU A 48 -1.66 9.88 13.30
N ASN A 49 -2.07 8.87 14.05
CA ASN A 49 -1.24 7.82 14.63
C ASN A 49 -1.22 6.52 13.80
N ARG A 50 -1.65 6.53 12.54
CA ARG A 50 -1.66 5.36 11.65
C ARG A 50 -0.92 5.64 10.37
N ALA A 51 -0.17 4.64 9.92
CA ALA A 51 0.56 4.71 8.67
C ALA A 51 0.42 3.43 7.87
N ILE A 52 0.43 3.58 6.55
CA ILE A 52 0.46 2.50 5.57
C ILE A 52 1.71 2.67 4.71
N ILE A 53 2.35 1.54 4.40
CA ILE A 53 3.39 1.43 3.38
C ILE A 53 2.88 0.46 2.31
N ILE A 54 3.00 0.86 1.05
CA ILE A 54 2.63 0.05 -0.11
C ILE A 54 3.85 -0.06 -1.01
N TYR A 55 4.26 -1.28 -1.34
CA TYR A 55 5.44 -1.53 -2.17
C TYR A 55 5.25 -2.77 -3.03
N GLU A 56 6.04 -2.88 -4.10
CA GLU A 56 6.07 -4.06 -4.95
C GLU A 56 7.20 -5.00 -4.52
N ASN A 57 6.89 -6.29 -4.48
CA ASN A 57 7.85 -7.38 -4.30
C ASN A 57 7.44 -8.58 -5.14
N GLU A 58 8.33 -9.09 -5.99
CA GLU A 58 8.08 -10.28 -6.85
C GLU A 58 6.72 -10.22 -7.59
N ASN A 59 6.42 -9.10 -8.24
CA ASN A 59 5.14 -8.82 -8.94
C ASN A 59 3.89 -8.83 -8.04
N ARG A 60 4.06 -8.75 -6.73
CA ARG A 60 2.98 -8.59 -5.76
C ARG A 60 3.03 -7.21 -5.13
N CYS A 61 1.87 -6.63 -4.94
CA CYS A 61 1.70 -5.43 -4.12
C CYS A 61 1.50 -5.85 -2.66
N ILE A 62 2.42 -5.42 -1.81
CA ILE A 62 2.38 -5.68 -0.38
C ILE A 62 1.95 -4.40 0.33
N VAL A 63 0.90 -4.51 1.15
CA VAL A 63 0.37 -3.41 1.94
C VAL A 63 0.64 -3.69 3.41
N LEU A 64 1.39 -2.81 4.06
CA LEU A 64 1.71 -2.88 5.48
C LEU A 64 1.04 -1.73 6.23
N GLY A 65 0.49 -2.01 7.40
CA GLY A 65 -0.06 -1.02 8.32
C GLY A 65 0.71 -0.96 9.64
N SER A 66 0.82 0.22 10.23
CA SER A 66 1.38 0.45 11.57
C SER A 66 0.54 1.43 12.35
N ILE A 67 0.32 1.15 13.64
CA ILE A 67 -0.12 2.15 14.62
C ILE A 67 1.14 2.78 15.20
N LEU A 68 1.36 4.06 14.90
CA LEU A 68 2.47 4.88 15.33
C LEU A 68 2.29 5.24 16.80
N THR A 69 3.15 4.66 17.65
CA THR A 69 3.26 5.05 19.05
C THR A 69 4.62 5.72 19.28
N ALA A 70 4.73 6.57 20.29
CA ALA A 70 5.95 7.32 20.60
C ALA A 70 7.20 6.43 20.79
N LYS A 71 7.03 5.14 21.09
CA LYS A 71 8.12 4.21 21.42
C LYS A 71 8.33 3.08 20.42
N LYS A 72 7.38 2.80 19.51
CA LYS A 72 7.48 1.69 18.55
C LYS A 72 6.74 2.00 17.25
N ARG A 73 7.42 1.73 16.13
CA ARG A 73 6.83 1.61 14.79
C ARG A 73 6.98 0.14 14.38
N LYS A 74 5.88 -0.61 14.38
CA LYS A 74 5.87 -2.00 13.92
C LYS A 74 4.85 -2.11 12.80
N PHE A 75 5.35 -2.30 11.59
CA PHE A 75 4.52 -2.56 10.43
C PHE A 75 4.09 -4.03 10.42
N ARG A 76 2.81 -4.27 10.13
CA ARG A 76 2.22 -5.59 9.93
C ARG A 76 1.54 -5.63 8.58
N GLN A 77 1.58 -6.78 7.92
CA GLN A 77 0.89 -6.97 6.66
C GLN A 77 -0.62 -6.87 6.83
N LEU A 78 -1.24 -6.04 5.98
CA LEU A 78 -2.69 -5.92 5.83
C LEU A 78 -3.16 -6.73 4.62
N PHE A 79 -2.51 -6.53 3.47
CA PHE A 79 -2.87 -7.16 2.21
C PHE A 79 -1.64 -7.63 1.44
N ILE A 80 -1.84 -8.67 0.64
CA ILE A 80 -1.00 -9.00 -0.51
C ILE A 80 -1.95 -9.06 -1.69
N LEU A 81 -1.64 -8.30 -2.73
CA LEU A 81 -2.41 -8.22 -3.95
C LEU A 81 -1.54 -8.67 -5.12
N SER A 82 -2.12 -9.40 -6.05
CA SER A 82 -1.50 -9.72 -7.34
C SER A 82 -2.36 -9.17 -8.47
N PHE A 83 -1.71 -8.86 -9.60
CA PHE A 83 -2.38 -8.35 -10.79
C PHE A 83 -2.28 -9.42 -11.89
N SER A 84 -3.43 -9.99 -12.27
CA SER A 84 -3.49 -10.98 -13.34
C SER A 84 -3.42 -10.27 -14.70
N GLU A 85 -2.32 -10.46 -15.42
CA GLU A 85 -2.17 -9.93 -16.78
C GLU A 85 -3.16 -10.56 -17.77
N SER A 86 -3.55 -11.82 -17.53
CA SER A 86 -4.45 -12.59 -18.41
C SER A 86 -5.91 -12.19 -18.30
N SER A 87 -6.37 -11.84 -17.08
CA SER A 87 -7.77 -11.50 -16.80
C SER A 87 -7.98 -10.02 -16.48
N ASN A 88 -6.90 -9.23 -16.43
CA ASN A 88 -6.94 -7.81 -16.09
C ASN A 88 -7.63 -7.53 -14.73
N GLN A 89 -7.40 -8.42 -13.77
CA GLN A 89 -8.04 -8.41 -12.46
C GLN A 89 -7.00 -8.27 -11.34
N MET A 90 -7.42 -7.66 -10.24
CA MET A 90 -6.68 -7.68 -8.98
C MET A 90 -7.18 -8.85 -8.12
N LEU A 91 -6.24 -9.60 -7.57
CA LEU A 91 -6.50 -10.79 -6.75
C LEU A 91 -5.91 -10.60 -5.35
N ASP A 92 -6.57 -11.13 -4.34
CA ASP A 92 -6.01 -11.25 -3.00
C ASP A 92 -5.04 -12.46 -2.87
N ASN A 93 -4.50 -12.68 -1.67
CA ASN A 93 -3.59 -13.79 -1.40
C ASN A 93 -4.25 -15.18 -1.43
N THR A 94 -5.58 -15.24 -1.56
CA THR A 94 -6.37 -16.46 -1.73
C THR A 94 -6.81 -16.67 -3.19
N ASN A 95 -6.34 -15.81 -4.12
CA ASN A 95 -6.69 -15.77 -5.54
C ASN A 95 -8.16 -15.41 -5.82
N ASN A 96 -8.84 -14.77 -4.87
CA ASN A 96 -10.17 -14.22 -5.11
C ASN A 96 -10.06 -12.85 -5.76
N VAL A 97 -10.97 -12.57 -6.72
CA VAL A 97 -11.07 -11.25 -7.34
C VAL A 97 -11.50 -10.23 -6.29
N ILE A 98 -10.79 -9.12 -6.24
CA ILE A 98 -11.08 -8.01 -5.35
C ILE A 98 -11.10 -6.71 -6.16
N GLU A 99 -12.15 -5.92 -5.96
CA GLU A 99 -12.31 -4.65 -6.65
C GLU A 99 -11.37 -3.59 -6.08
N GLU A 100 -10.82 -2.77 -6.96
CA GLU A 100 -9.88 -1.72 -6.56
C GLU A 100 -10.49 -0.71 -5.59
N GLU A 101 -11.75 -0.32 -5.84
CA GLU A 101 -12.46 0.62 -4.97
C GLU A 101 -12.68 0.07 -3.55
N ASP A 102 -12.96 -1.23 -3.42
CA ASP A 102 -13.12 -1.89 -2.13
C ASP A 102 -11.81 -1.87 -1.33
N VAL A 103 -10.68 -2.18 -1.98
CA VAL A 103 -9.35 -2.09 -1.34
C VAL A 103 -9.09 -0.66 -0.87
N ILE A 104 -9.31 0.33 -1.73
CA ILE A 104 -9.09 1.74 -1.38
C ILE A 104 -9.95 2.14 -0.19
N GLN A 105 -11.24 1.77 -0.18
CA GLN A 105 -12.15 2.08 0.91
C GLN A 105 -11.69 1.44 2.22
N ILE A 106 -11.29 0.17 2.21
CA ILE A 106 -10.79 -0.52 3.41
C ILE A 106 -9.54 0.16 3.96
N LEU A 107 -8.61 0.61 3.09
CA LEU A 107 -7.40 1.31 3.52
C LEU A 107 -7.72 2.69 4.12
N ILE A 108 -8.67 3.42 3.52
CA ILE A 108 -9.16 4.70 4.06
C ILE A 108 -9.79 4.49 5.45
N ASP A 109 -10.67 3.50 5.57
CA ASP A 109 -11.34 3.19 6.84
C ASP A 109 -10.33 2.74 7.90
N TRP A 110 -9.31 1.97 7.50
CA TRP A 110 -8.24 1.56 8.40
C TRP A 110 -7.43 2.74 8.93
N LEU A 111 -7.15 3.75 8.09
CA LEU A 111 -6.41 4.96 8.45
C LEU A 111 -7.21 5.94 9.32
N LYS A 112 -8.55 5.96 9.20
CA LYS A 112 -9.44 6.86 9.97
C LYS A 112 -9.87 6.30 11.33
N LYS A 113 -9.62 5.01 11.61
CA LYS A 113 -9.92 4.38 12.90
C LYS A 113 -8.97 4.83 14.01
#